data_AF-A0A3G2R1P6-F1
#
_entry.id   AF-A0A3G2R1P6-F1
#
_cell.length_a   1.000
_cell.length_b   1.000
_cell.length_c   1.000
_cell.angle_alpha   90.00
_cell.angle_beta   90.00
_cell.angle_gamma   90.00
#
_symmetry.space_group_name_H-M   'P 1'
#
loop_
_entity.id
_entity.type
_entity.pdbx_description
1 polymer ?
#
loop_
_entity_poly.entity_id
_entity_poly.type
_entity_poly.pdbx_seq_one_letter_code
_entity_poly.pdbx_strand_id
1 'polypeptide(L)'
;MFENADVAGVISAGTQSHVNVKPGEVITKENCKEISNIKVVPSEAVSNGVIVSLDSDSTWTVTGTSYLTSLTIAEGAKITGKNLKMYVNGVETEIAPGTYTGNIKLAVE
;
A
#
# COMPACT_ATOMS: atom_id res chain seq x y z
N MET A 1 -12.47 -0.38 4.17
CA MET A 1 -13.40 0.67 3.71
C MET A 1 -13.19 1.87 4.60
N PHE A 2 -12.97 3.03 3.98
CA PHE A 2 -12.87 4.32 4.66
C PHE A 2 -14.20 5.05 4.47
N GLU A 3 -14.77 5.49 5.58
CA GLU A 3 -16.02 6.24 5.64
C GLU A 3 -15.77 7.53 6.40
N ASN A 4 -15.98 8.69 5.76
CA ASN A 4 -15.69 10.01 6.31
C ASN A 4 -14.32 10.07 7.02
N ALA A 5 -13.29 9.53 6.36
CA ALA A 5 -11.95 9.41 6.94
C ALA A 5 -10.97 10.40 6.32
N ASP A 6 -10.04 10.91 7.14
CA ASP A 6 -8.86 11.63 6.68
C ASP A 6 -7.61 10.80 6.98
N VAL A 7 -7.00 10.25 5.93
CA VAL A 7 -5.87 9.34 6.03
C VAL A 7 -4.64 9.97 5.37
N ALA A 8 -3.54 10.07 6.11
CA ALA A 8 -2.24 10.42 5.57
C ALA A 8 -1.29 9.24 5.76
N GLY A 9 -0.73 8.72 4.67
CA GLY A 9 0.17 7.57 4.78
C GLY A 9 0.31 6.72 3.52
N VAL A 10 1.09 5.66 3.68
CA VAL A 10 1.23 4.55 2.72
C VAL A 10 0.28 3.43 3.12
N ILE A 11 -0.57 3.01 2.18
CA ILE A 11 -1.43 1.83 2.33
C ILE A 11 -0.97 0.85 1.28
N SER A 12 -0.33 -0.24 1.69
CA SER A 12 0.38 -1.08 0.73
C SER A 12 0.48 -2.52 1.19
N ALA A 13 0.53 -3.43 0.21
CA ALA A 13 1.18 -4.71 0.41
C ALA A 13 2.67 -4.49 0.71
N GLY A 14 3.33 -5.48 1.30
CA GLY A 14 4.73 -5.35 1.64
C GLY A 14 5.44 -6.68 1.76
N THR A 15 6.73 -6.64 1.49
CA THR A 15 7.65 -7.74 1.77
C THR A 15 8.18 -7.57 3.18
N GLN A 16 8.04 -8.62 3.97
CA GLN A 16 8.54 -8.67 5.34
C GLN A 16 9.80 -9.51 5.41
N SER A 17 10.79 -9.06 6.17
CA SER A 17 11.95 -9.85 6.57
C SER A 17 12.35 -9.52 8.00
N HIS A 18 13.07 -10.43 8.64
CA HIS A 18 13.81 -10.10 9.86
C HIS A 18 14.96 -9.15 9.50
N VAL A 19 15.29 -8.22 10.39
CA VAL A 19 16.27 -7.16 10.09
C VAL A 19 17.68 -7.73 9.97
N ASN A 20 18.08 -8.62 10.88
CA ASN A 20 19.46 -9.12 10.96
C ASN A 20 19.61 -10.62 10.67
N VAL A 21 18.56 -11.30 10.19
CA VAL A 21 18.59 -12.75 9.88
C VAL A 21 18.68 -12.92 8.37
N LYS A 22 19.71 -13.64 7.91
CA LYS A 22 19.89 -13.90 6.48
C LYS A 22 18.91 -14.98 5.99
N PRO A 23 18.59 -15.02 4.70
CA PRO A 23 17.80 -16.11 4.13
C PRO A 23 18.42 -17.48 4.46
N GLY A 24 17.61 -18.37 5.05
CA GLY A 24 18.02 -19.72 5.43
C GLY A 24 18.66 -19.84 6.82
N GLU A 25 18.92 -18.73 7.53
CA GLU A 25 19.33 -18.78 8.93
C GLU A 25 18.14 -19.11 9.84
N VAL A 26 18.41 -19.90 10.88
CA VAL A 26 17.41 -20.30 11.88
C VAL A 26 17.53 -19.37 13.07
N ILE A 27 16.40 -18.84 13.52
CA ILE A 27 16.34 -18.13 14.79
C ILE A 27 16.40 -19.17 15.93
N THR A 28 17.40 -19.02 16.78
CA THR A 28 17.65 -19.86 17.95
C THR A 28 17.28 -19.10 19.24
N LYS A 29 17.53 -19.73 20.39
CA LYS A 29 17.30 -19.10 21.69
C LYS A 29 18.20 -17.88 21.90
N GLU A 30 19.40 -17.90 21.34
CA GLU A 30 20.43 -16.86 21.49
C GLU A 30 20.08 -15.57 20.74
N ASN A 31 19.35 -15.65 19.62
CA ASN A 31 18.91 -14.49 18.83
C ASN A 31 17.38 -14.36 18.77
N CYS A 32 16.65 -14.91 19.74
CA CYS A 32 15.18 -14.96 19.76
C CYS A 32 14.49 -13.59 19.68
N LYS A 33 15.19 -12.50 20.00
CA LYS A 33 14.70 -11.12 19.82
C LYS A 33 14.43 -10.79 18.34
N GLU A 34 15.10 -11.46 17.41
CA GLU A 34 14.93 -11.24 15.98
C GLU A 34 13.53 -11.68 15.48
N ILE A 35 12.82 -12.55 16.21
CA ILE A 35 11.44 -12.94 15.90
C ILE A 35 10.55 -11.70 15.74
N SER A 36 10.73 -10.71 16.62
CA SER A 36 9.96 -9.46 16.62
C SER A 36 10.70 -8.30 15.96
N ASN A 37 11.98 -8.45 15.61
CA ASN A 37 12.76 -7.44 14.91
C ASN A 37 12.57 -7.58 13.39
N ILE A 38 11.41 -7.13 12.93
CA ILE A 38 10.99 -7.25 11.53
C ILE A 38 11.07 -5.89 10.84
N LYS A 39 11.32 -5.93 9.54
CA LYS A 39 11.15 -4.79 8.63
C LYS A 39 10.11 -5.18 7.59
N VAL A 40 9.25 -4.22 7.26
CA VAL A 40 8.32 -4.32 6.14
C VAL A 40 8.67 -3.22 5.15
N VAL A 41 8.78 -3.59 3.88
CA VAL A 41 9.00 -2.66 2.78
C VAL A 41 7.79 -2.72 1.85
N PRO A 42 7.14 -1.60 1.51
CA PRO A 42 6.09 -1.56 0.51
C PRO A 42 6.53 -2.24 -0.79
N SER A 43 5.72 -3.17 -1.29
CA SER A 43 5.98 -3.91 -2.52
C SER A 43 4.67 -4.38 -3.13
N GLU A 44 4.72 -4.83 -4.39
CA GLU A 44 3.58 -5.44 -5.05
C GLU A 44 3.03 -6.63 -4.27
N ALA A 45 1.71 -6.83 -4.35
CA ALA A 45 1.03 -7.95 -3.71
C ALA A 45 1.36 -9.26 -4.45
N VAL A 46 1.92 -10.23 -3.72
CA VAL A 46 2.26 -11.55 -4.27
C VAL A 46 1.17 -12.59 -3.99
N SER A 47 0.54 -12.54 -2.81
CA SER A 47 -0.48 -13.53 -2.41
C SER A 47 -1.68 -12.90 -1.74
N ASN A 48 -1.47 -11.98 -0.79
CA ASN A 48 -2.56 -11.28 -0.13
C ASN A 48 -2.78 -9.91 -0.77
N GLY A 49 -4.03 -9.65 -1.16
CA GLY A 49 -4.43 -8.38 -1.74
C GLY A 49 -4.60 -7.28 -0.71
N VAL A 50 -4.47 -6.03 -1.16
CA VAL A 50 -4.85 -4.84 -0.40
C VAL A 50 -5.99 -4.17 -1.16
N ILE A 51 -7.16 -4.15 -0.53
CA ILE A 51 -8.41 -3.64 -1.09
C ILE A 51 -8.76 -2.37 -0.34
N VAL A 52 -8.83 -1.26 -1.05
CA VAL A 52 -9.15 0.06 -0.50
C VAL A 52 -10.41 0.58 -1.15
N SER A 53 -11.32 1.12 -0.34
CA SER A 53 -12.49 1.86 -0.81
C SER A 53 -12.61 3.16 -0.01
N LEU A 54 -12.85 4.27 -0.72
CA LEU A 54 -13.11 5.59 -0.15
C LEU A 54 -14.53 6.02 -0.53
N ASP A 55 -15.31 6.42 0.46
CA ASP A 55 -16.60 7.08 0.24
C ASP A 55 -16.44 8.56 -0.18
N SER A 56 -17.56 9.22 -0.45
CA SER A 56 -17.62 10.60 -0.97
C SER A 56 -16.95 11.64 -0.09
N ASP A 57 -16.85 11.36 1.21
CA ASP A 57 -16.36 12.29 2.23
C ASP A 57 -14.95 11.92 2.72
N SER A 58 -14.34 10.87 2.17
CA SER A 58 -13.01 10.43 2.54
C SER A 58 -11.90 11.12 1.74
N THR A 59 -10.80 11.42 2.42
CA THR A 59 -9.56 11.93 1.83
C THR A 59 -8.40 10.99 2.15
N TRP A 60 -7.58 10.70 1.16
CA TRP A 60 -6.30 10.02 1.32
C TRP A 60 -5.16 10.87 0.75
N THR A 61 -4.29 11.34 1.64
CA THR A 61 -3.01 11.95 1.28
C THR A 61 -1.94 10.86 1.22
N VAL A 62 -1.57 10.48 0.01
CA VAL A 62 -0.51 9.51 -0.27
C VAL A 62 0.83 10.17 0.02
N THR A 63 1.58 9.66 1.00
CA THR A 63 2.88 10.22 1.42
C THR A 63 4.08 9.41 0.93
N GLY A 64 3.84 8.26 0.29
CA GLY A 64 4.86 7.36 -0.25
C GLY A 64 4.25 6.35 -1.23
N THR A 65 5.10 5.64 -1.97
CA THR A 65 4.65 4.63 -2.93
C THR A 65 3.79 3.55 -2.26
N SER A 66 2.61 3.32 -2.79
CA SER A 66 1.60 2.39 -2.26
C SER A 66 1.20 1.36 -3.32
N TYR A 67 1.07 0.09 -2.91
CA TYR A 67 0.74 -1.03 -3.79
C TYR A 67 -0.56 -1.71 -3.35
N LEU A 68 -1.55 -1.74 -4.22
CA LEU A 68 -2.89 -2.29 -3.98
C LEU A 68 -3.26 -3.36 -5.01
N THR A 69 -4.31 -4.11 -4.72
CA THR A 69 -4.95 -5.04 -5.67
C THR A 69 -6.32 -4.57 -6.13
N SER A 70 -6.97 -3.68 -5.36
CA SER A 70 -8.21 -3.03 -5.75
C SER A 70 -8.35 -1.68 -5.06
N LEU A 71 -8.85 -0.69 -5.81
CA LEU A 71 -9.12 0.65 -5.34
C LEU A 71 -10.49 1.09 -5.87
N THR A 72 -11.42 1.41 -4.96
CA THR A 72 -12.70 2.04 -5.28
C THR A 72 -12.69 3.48 -4.76
N ILE A 73 -13.01 4.41 -5.64
CA ILE A 73 -13.07 5.85 -5.39
C ILE A 73 -14.50 6.29 -5.66
N ALA A 74 -15.24 6.68 -4.62
CA ALA A 74 -16.57 7.26 -4.80
C ALA A 74 -16.47 8.67 -5.40
N GLU A 75 -17.56 9.15 -5.99
CA GLU A 75 -17.68 10.57 -6.36
C GLU A 75 -17.53 11.45 -5.11
N GLY A 76 -16.65 12.45 -5.17
CA GLY A 76 -16.35 13.34 -4.03
C GLY A 76 -15.12 12.94 -3.22
N ALA A 77 -14.73 11.65 -3.25
CA ALA A 77 -13.52 11.16 -2.59
C ALA A 77 -12.29 11.87 -3.16
N LYS A 78 -11.30 12.14 -2.30
CA LYS A 78 -10.08 12.86 -2.69
C LYS A 78 -8.85 12.03 -2.42
N ILE A 79 -8.07 11.75 -3.46
CA ILE A 79 -6.74 11.17 -3.33
C ILE A 79 -5.73 12.21 -3.79
N THR A 80 -4.79 12.59 -2.93
CA THR A 80 -3.80 13.63 -3.23
C THR A 80 -2.41 13.17 -2.82
N GLY A 81 -1.38 13.81 -3.35
CA GLY A 81 0.01 13.52 -3.04
C GLY A 81 0.95 14.35 -3.91
N LYS A 82 2.23 14.44 -3.52
CA LYS A 82 3.24 15.18 -4.27
C LYS A 82 3.51 14.49 -5.61
N ASN A 83 3.20 15.15 -6.72
CA ASN A 83 3.33 14.60 -8.08
C ASN A 83 2.72 13.19 -8.21
N LEU A 84 1.56 12.99 -7.57
CA LEU A 84 0.94 11.68 -7.46
C LEU A 84 0.54 11.14 -8.85
N LYS A 85 0.99 9.93 -9.15
CA LYS A 85 0.59 9.16 -10.34
C LYS A 85 0.03 7.80 -9.92
N MET A 86 -0.96 7.31 -10.67
CA MET A 86 -1.49 5.96 -10.51
C MET A 86 -1.15 5.14 -11.74
N TYR A 87 -0.76 3.89 -11.51
CA TYR A 87 -0.57 2.89 -12.54
C TYR A 87 -1.46 1.70 -12.25
N VAL A 88 -2.17 1.20 -13.26
CA VAL A 88 -2.93 -0.05 -13.19
C VAL A 88 -2.31 -1.02 -14.19
N ASN A 89 -1.77 -2.12 -13.69
CA ASN A 89 -1.00 -3.10 -14.46
C ASN A 89 0.14 -2.45 -15.27
N GLY A 90 0.83 -1.48 -14.66
CA GLY A 90 1.95 -0.76 -15.28
C GLY A 90 1.55 0.36 -16.25
N VAL A 91 0.26 0.55 -16.54
CA VAL A 91 -0.24 1.63 -17.41
C VAL A 91 -0.65 2.82 -16.56
N GLU A 92 -0.10 4.00 -16.86
CA GLU A 92 -0.50 5.24 -16.19
C GLU A 92 -2.00 5.49 -16.39
N THR A 93 -2.71 5.68 -15.29
CA THR A 93 -4.17 5.76 -15.26
C THR A 93 -4.57 7.00 -14.47
N GLU A 94 -5.53 7.75 -14.99
CA GLU A 94 -6.08 8.91 -14.30
C GLU A 94 -6.74 8.50 -12.98
N ILE A 95 -6.51 9.30 -11.94
CA ILE A 95 -7.15 9.11 -10.63
C ILE A 95 -8.51 9.81 -10.66
N ALA A 96 -9.56 9.04 -10.91
CA ALA A 96 -10.93 9.52 -10.99
C ALA A 96 -11.89 8.57 -10.23
N PRO A 97 -13.13 9.00 -9.94
CA PRO A 97 -14.14 8.11 -9.39
C PRO A 97 -14.32 6.84 -10.24
N GLY A 98 -14.40 5.69 -9.58
CA GLY A 98 -14.47 4.39 -10.25
C GLY A 98 -13.90 3.25 -9.42
N THR A 99 -13.87 2.05 -10.00
CA THR A 99 -13.24 0.87 -9.40
C THR A 99 -12.13 0.37 -10.32
N TYR A 100 -10.93 0.25 -9.73
CA TYR A 100 -9.73 -0.25 -10.38
C TYR A 100 -9.33 -1.58 -9.75
N THR A 101 -8.85 -2.53 -10.57
CA THR A 101 -8.40 -3.86 -10.13
C THR A 101 -7.14 -4.28 -10.89
N GLY A 102 -6.35 -5.14 -10.26
CA GLY A 102 -5.06 -5.60 -10.79
C GLY A 102 -3.90 -5.08 -9.95
N ASN A 103 -2.71 -4.98 -10.54
CA ASN A 103 -1.56 -4.40 -9.88
C ASN A 103 -1.68 -2.88 -9.88
N ILE A 104 -2.04 -2.29 -8.75
CA ILE A 104 -2.22 -0.84 -8.63
C ILE A 104 -1.02 -0.26 -7.89
N LYS A 105 -0.34 0.70 -8.51
CA LYS A 105 0.75 1.46 -7.88
C LYS A 105 0.39 2.94 -7.85
N LEU A 106 0.30 3.50 -6.65
CA LEU A 106 0.26 4.94 -6.43
C LEU A 106 1.68 5.41 -6.10
N ALA A 107 2.25 6.28 -6.92
CA ALA A 107 3.63 6.76 -6.78
C ALA A 107 3.65 8.27 -6.52
N VAL A 108 4.44 8.70 -5.54
CA VAL A 108 4.73 10.11 -5.28
C VAL A 108 6.18 10.41 -5.65
N GLU A 109 6.42 11.57 -6.28
CA GLU A 109 7.73 11.99 -6.82
C GLU A 109 8.17 13.37 -6.29
#